data_AF-A0A7W1LMM2-F1
#
_entry.id   AF-A0A7W1LMM2-F1
#
_cell.length_a   1.000
_cell.length_b   1.000
_cell.length_c   1.000
_cell.angle_alpha   90.00
_cell.angle_beta   90.00
_cell.angle_gamma   90.00
#
_symmetry.space_group_name_H-M   'P 1'
#
loop_
_entity.id
_entity.type
_entity.pdbx_description
1 polymer ?
#
loop_
_entity_poly.entity_id
_entity_poly.type
_entity_poly.pdbx_seq_one_letter_code
_entity_poly.pdbx_strand_id
1 'polypeptide(L)' 'MDAIDVIRAKRDGQTLTDEQVDWVIDAYTHGAVGDEQ' A
#
# COMPACT_ATOMS: atom_id res chain seq x y z
N MET A 1 3.40 9.09 2.74
CA MET A 1 3.49 8.07 1.68
C MET A 1 2.13 7.99 0.99
N ASP A 2 2.09 7.94 -0.34
CA ASP A 2 0.83 7.88 -1.11
C ASP A 2 0.58 6.44 -1.60
N ALA A 3 -0.68 6.02 -1.58
CA ALA A 3 -1.16 4.75 -2.14
C ALA A 3 -0.70 4.56 -3.59
N ILE A 4 -0.64 5.64 -4.36
CA ILE A 4 -0.25 5.63 -5.77
C ILE A 4 1.17 5.10 -5.96
N ASP A 5 2.10 5.43 -5.06
CA ASP A 5 3.50 5.02 -5.18
C ASP A 5 3.66 3.52 -4.92
N VAL A 6 2.93 2.98 -3.94
CA VAL A 6 2.89 1.54 -3.64
C VAL A 6 2.29 0.75 -4.81
N ILE A 7 1.19 1.24 -5.38
CA ILE A 7 0.53 0.61 -6.53
C ILE A 7 1.46 0.55 -7.74
N ARG A 8 2.16 1.65 -8.05
CA ARG A 8 3.13 1.70 -9.16
C ARG A 8 4.28 0.73 -8.94
N ALA A 9 4.91 0.75 -7.77
CA ALA A 9 6.03 -0.13 -7.45
C ALA A 9 5.63 -1.61 -7.59
N LYS A 10 4.46 -2.00 -7.04
CA LYS A 10 3.98 -3.38 -7.14
C LYS A 10 3.62 -3.78 -8.58
N ARG A 11 2.95 -2.90 -9.33
CA ARG A 11 2.58 -3.11 -10.74
C ARG A 11 3.82 -3.33 -11.61
N ASP A 12 4.86 -2.55 -11.37
CA ASP A 12 6.09 -2.58 -12.16
C ASP A 12 7.07 -3.68 -11.67
N GLY A 13 6.64 -4.50 -10.70
CA GLY A 13 7.42 -5.63 -10.18
C GLY A 13 8.59 -5.23 -9.28
N GLN A 14 8.61 -3.99 -8.79
CA GLN A 14 9.65 -3.50 -7.89
C GLN A 14 9.45 -4.05 -6.47
N THR A 15 10.55 -4.20 -5.74
CA THR A 15 10.52 -4.55 -4.31
C THR A 15 10.01 -3.36 -3.52
N LEU A 16 9.01 -3.58 -2.66
CA LEU A 16 8.53 -2.57 -1.73
C LEU A 16 9.50 -2.40 -0.56
N THR A 17 9.63 -1.19 -0.06
CA THR A 17 10.37 -0.90 1.17
C THR A 17 9.56 -1.34 2.39
N ASP A 18 10.23 -1.55 3.52
CA ASP A 18 9.55 -1.93 4.77
C ASP A 18 8.51 -0.87 5.18
N GLU A 19 8.82 0.42 5.04
CA GLU A 19 7.88 1.53 5.30
C GLU A 19 6.64 1.49 4.39
N GLN A 20 6.78 1.03 3.13
CA GLN A 20 5.64 0.84 2.23
C GLN A 20 4.77 -0.34 2.65
N VAL A 21 5.39 -1.41 3.16
CA VAL A 21 4.65 -2.57 3.68
C VAL A 21 3.90 -2.19 4.96
N ASP A 22 4.56 -1.51 5.88
CA ASP A 22 3.95 -1.04 7.13
C ASP A 22 2.76 -0.11 6.85
N TRP A 23 2.90 0.81 5.90
CA TRP A 23 1.81 1.69 5.48
C TRP A 23 0.62 0.93 4.88
N VAL A 24 0.85 -0.10 4.04
CA VAL A 24 -0.25 -0.91 3.47
C VAL A 24 -1.00 -1.65 4.57
N ILE A 25 -0.28 -2.25 5.51
CA ILE A 25 -0.89 -2.98 6.63
C ILE A 25 -1.68 -2.03 7.51
N ASP A 26 -1.11 -0.86 7.83
CA ASP A 26 -1.78 0.19 8.60
C ASP A 26 -3.07 0.65 7.91
N ALA A 27 -3.01 0.93 6.61
CA ALA A 27 -4.16 1.38 5.82
C ALA A 27 -5.27 0.32 5.73
N TYR A 28 -4.91 -0.97 5.60
CA TYR A 28 -5.86 -2.09 5.55
C TYR A 28 -6.52 -2.35 6.91
N THR A 29 -5.76 -2.19 8.01
CA THR A 29 -6.25 -2.48 9.37
C THR A 29 -7.02 -1.33 10.01
N HIS A 30 -6.70 -0.08 9.66
CA HIS A 30 -7.38 1.11 10.17
C HIS A 30 -8.59 1.54 9.35
N GLY A 31 -9.02 0.71 8.38
CA GLY A 31 -10.22 0.98 7.56
C GLY A 31 -10.08 2.14 6.58
N ALA A 32 -8.84 2.59 6.29
CA ALA A 32 -8.58 3.55 5.21
C ALA A 32 -8.66 2.87 3.83
N VAL A 33 -8.49 1.54 3.78
CA VAL A 33 -8.88 0.68 2.67
C VAL A 33 -10.14 -0.05 3.11
N GLY A 34 -11.27 0.67 3.10
CA GLY A 34 -12.58 0.04 3.25
C GLY A 34 -12.76 -0.98 2.13
N ASP A 35 -13.11 -2.21 2.50
CA ASP A 35 -13.51 -3.24 1.57
C ASP A 35 -14.52 -2.68 0.56
N GLU A 36 -14.24 -2.90 -0.72
CA GLU A 36 -15.21 -2.86 -1.82
C GLU A 36 -15.87 -1.50 -2.07
N GLN A 37 -15.37 -0.79 -3.10
CA GLN A 37 -16.08 -0.73 -4.38
C GLN A 37 -15.07 -0.71 -5.54
#